data_AF-A0AAN0LVI2-F1
#
_entry.id   AF-A0AAN0LVI2-F1
#
_cell.length_a   1.000
_cell.length_b   1.000
_cell.length_c   1.000
_cell.angle_alpha   90.00
_cell.angle_beta   90.00
_cell.angle_gamma   90.00
#
_symmetry.space_group_name_H-M   'P 1'
#
loop_
_entity.id
_entity.type
_entity.pdbx_description
1 polymer ?
#
loop_
_entity_poly.entity_id
_entity_poly.type
_entity_poly.pdbx_seq_one_letter_code
_entity_poly.pdbx_strand_id
1 'polypeptide(L)'
;MVIEAETTDSKARYEVLNNDYLTEGNNDVIVRGIAENGETKDYVIHVLREPRYNNYLQTITVSEDGVIISKGEDFSPKFNRAMMNYTVKVSSATDKVLVQGVPQVETTLVSGSSANDTGNKATNGVEVKLKPGMNTVKLMATEVHEGNVAIYTISIFKEMSDDASLVGLIPFRETPSGPENLNFNEGSFDPQKQHYSISVGEHDSKLGINATPVSPNARVVIRGNEPLLNGKNMVTIVVTSEDRTKTKTYYVSVDKKLSDDTSPTSLSASMEKPSIHLI
;
A
#
# COMPACT_ATOMS: atom_id res chain seq x y z
N MET A 1 42.72 -13.61 22.59
CA MET A 1 42.12 -12.62 23.52
C MET A 1 43.17 -12.23 24.55
N VAL A 2 43.08 -11.08 25.23
CA VAL A 2 43.98 -10.80 26.36
C VAL A 2 43.29 -11.29 27.64
N ILE A 3 43.94 -12.20 28.38
CA ILE A 3 43.47 -12.69 29.67
C ILE A 3 44.55 -12.39 30.70
N GLU A 4 44.19 -11.60 31.69
CA GLU A 4 45.00 -11.34 32.88
C GLU A 4 44.37 -12.06 34.06
N ALA A 5 45.21 -12.69 34.88
CA ALA A 5 44.78 -13.36 36.10
C ALA A 5 45.69 -12.93 37.25
N GLU A 6 45.08 -12.66 38.41
CA GLU A 6 45.80 -12.38 39.64
C GLU A 6 45.85 -13.65 40.50
N THR A 7 47.01 -13.89 41.12
CA THR A 7 47.20 -14.98 42.07
C THR A 7 47.20 -14.40 43.49
N THR A 8 46.57 -15.11 44.44
CA THR A 8 46.52 -14.66 45.84
C THR A 8 47.83 -14.88 46.58
N ASP A 9 48.70 -15.75 46.06
CA ASP A 9 50.06 -15.97 46.56
C ASP A 9 51.06 -15.35 45.59
N SER A 10 51.94 -14.47 46.12
CA SER A 10 53.01 -13.79 45.37
C SER A 10 53.98 -14.71 44.61
N LYS A 11 54.06 -15.99 44.99
CA LYS A 11 54.91 -16.99 44.32
C LYS A 11 54.16 -17.90 43.36
N ALA A 12 52.83 -17.85 43.36
CA ALA A 12 52.02 -18.56 42.39
C ALA A 12 52.05 -17.83 41.05
N ARG A 13 51.94 -18.60 39.96
CA ARG A 13 51.86 -18.08 38.60
C ARG A 13 50.65 -18.66 37.89
N TYR A 14 50.35 -18.15 36.70
CA TYR A 14 49.34 -18.74 35.84
C TYR A 14 49.87 -18.90 34.42
N GLU A 15 49.26 -19.80 33.68
CA GLU A 15 49.40 -19.91 32.22
C GLU A 15 48.02 -19.94 31.59
N VAL A 16 47.92 -19.43 30.35
CA VAL A 16 46.68 -19.45 29.57
C VAL A 16 46.87 -20.39 28.40
N LEU A 17 46.04 -21.42 28.34
CA LEU A 17 46.06 -22.45 27.30
C LEU A 17 44.90 -22.22 26.33
N ASN A 18 45.09 -22.62 25.07
CA ASN A 18 44.09 -22.53 23.99
C ASN A 18 43.62 -21.10 23.63
N ASN A 19 44.37 -20.06 24.01
CA ASN A 19 44.01 -18.66 23.71
C ASN A 19 44.49 -18.17 22.33
N ASP A 20 45.47 -18.85 21.73
CA ASP A 20 46.14 -18.39 20.50
C ASP A 20 45.39 -18.78 19.22
N TYR A 21 44.51 -19.79 19.27
CA TYR A 21 43.86 -20.38 18.08
C TYR A 21 42.39 -20.73 18.35
N LEU A 22 41.56 -19.71 18.58
CA LEU A 22 40.11 -19.90 18.66
C LEU A 22 39.56 -20.28 17.28
N THR A 23 38.81 -21.37 17.19
CA THR A 23 38.04 -21.77 16.00
C THR A 23 36.67 -21.08 15.97
N GLU A 24 35.99 -21.02 14.83
CA GLU A 24 34.62 -20.50 14.79
C GLU A 24 33.69 -21.39 15.64
N GLY A 25 32.76 -20.77 16.38
CA GLY A 25 31.89 -21.47 17.33
C GLY A 25 32.40 -21.43 18.77
N ASN A 26 32.00 -22.41 19.58
CA ASN A 26 32.33 -22.48 21.00
C ASN A 26 33.77 -22.99 21.18
N ASN A 27 34.53 -22.28 22.01
CA ASN A 27 35.90 -22.61 22.37
C ASN A 27 36.03 -22.58 23.89
N ASP A 28 36.91 -23.42 24.42
CA ASP A 28 37.28 -23.40 25.83
C ASP A 28 38.72 -22.90 25.98
N VAL A 29 38.85 -21.76 26.66
CA VAL A 29 40.15 -21.21 27.05
C VAL A 29 40.40 -21.58 28.50
N ILE A 30 41.57 -22.13 28.81
CA ILE A 30 41.88 -22.61 30.16
C ILE A 30 42.88 -21.65 30.79
N VAL A 31 42.51 -21.09 31.94
CA VAL A 31 43.44 -20.40 32.83
C VAL A 31 43.87 -21.38 33.90
N ARG A 32 45.14 -21.78 33.88
CA ARG A 32 45.72 -22.70 34.87
C ARG A 32 46.51 -21.91 35.90
N GLY A 33 46.04 -21.90 37.13
CA GLY A 33 46.82 -21.42 38.28
C GLY A 33 47.80 -22.50 38.74
N ILE A 34 49.04 -22.10 39.04
CA ILE A 34 50.13 -23.00 39.45
C ILE A 34 50.71 -22.46 40.77
N ALA A 35 50.53 -23.23 41.85
CA ALA A 35 51.06 -22.89 43.17
C ALA A 35 52.59 -23.10 43.26
N GLU A 36 53.24 -22.57 44.31
CA GLU A 36 54.70 -22.72 44.52
C GLU A 36 55.13 -24.20 44.57
N ASN A 37 54.29 -25.06 45.13
CA ASN A 37 54.52 -26.51 45.23
C ASN A 37 54.27 -27.27 43.92
N GLY A 38 53.82 -26.60 42.85
CA GLY A 38 53.50 -27.18 41.55
C GLY A 38 52.08 -27.74 41.41
N GLU A 39 51.24 -27.70 42.45
CA GLU A 39 49.82 -28.04 42.31
C GLU A 39 49.12 -27.06 41.37
N THR A 40 48.20 -27.58 40.57
CA THR A 40 47.51 -26.79 39.56
C THR A 40 46.00 -26.81 39.74
N LYS A 41 45.35 -25.73 39.31
CA LYS A 41 43.90 -25.64 39.23
C LYS A 41 43.49 -24.93 37.95
N ASP A 42 42.62 -25.58 37.18
CA ASP A 42 42.16 -25.10 35.89
C ASP A 42 40.81 -24.38 36.03
N TYR A 43 40.72 -23.22 35.38
CA TYR A 43 39.50 -22.44 35.23
C TYR A 43 39.17 -22.38 33.73
N VAL A 44 37.96 -22.80 33.36
CA VAL A 44 37.52 -22.83 31.97
C VAL A 44 36.70 -21.59 31.66
N ILE A 45 37.10 -20.87 30.62
CA ILE A 45 36.37 -19.73 30.05
C ILE A 45 35.76 -20.19 28.73
N HIS A 46 34.43 -20.18 28.65
CA HIS A 46 33.69 -20.47 27.42
C HIS A 46 33.66 -19.22 26.53
N VAL A 47 34.22 -19.33 25.32
CA VAL A 47 34.32 -18.24 24.34
C VAL A 47 33.59 -18.64 23.05
N LEU A 48 32.59 -17.84 22.66
CA LEU A 48 31.97 -17.96 21.33
C LEU A 48 32.69 -17.04 20.35
N ARG A 49 33.39 -17.61 19.36
CA ARG A 49 33.95 -16.85 18.23
C ARG A 49 32.94 -16.87 17.09
N GLU A 50 32.34 -15.73 16.78
CA GLU A 50 31.41 -15.62 15.65
C GLU A 50 32.13 -15.91 14.32
N PRO A 51 31.44 -16.55 13.36
CA PRO A 51 32.02 -16.80 12.05
C PRO A 51 32.33 -15.49 11.34
N ARG A 52 33.52 -15.43 10.71
CA ARG A 52 33.99 -14.21 10.03
C ARG A 52 33.14 -13.89 8.80
N TYR A 53 32.54 -14.91 8.20
CA TYR A 53 31.70 -14.81 7.01
C TYR A 53 30.36 -15.48 7.30
N ASN A 54 29.28 -14.81 6.95
CA ASN A 54 27.94 -15.39 6.99
C ASN A 54 27.04 -14.73 5.95
N ASN A 55 25.84 -15.26 5.79
CA ASN A 55 24.78 -14.74 4.92
C ASN A 55 23.59 -14.22 5.73
N TYR A 56 23.80 -13.86 7.00
CA TYR A 56 22.73 -13.36 7.84
C TYR A 56 22.52 -11.87 7.63
N LEU A 57 21.25 -11.46 7.66
CA LEU A 57 20.90 -10.06 7.77
C LEU A 57 20.78 -9.69 9.26
N GLN A 58 21.25 -8.49 9.62
CA GLN A 58 21.01 -7.89 10.93
C GLN A 58 19.56 -7.41 11.04
N THR A 59 19.01 -6.86 9.96
CA THR A 59 17.61 -6.42 9.87
C THR A 59 17.18 -6.27 8.42
N ILE A 60 15.88 -6.09 8.20
CA ILE A 60 15.28 -5.69 6.93
C ILE A 60 14.59 -4.35 7.15
N THR A 61 14.68 -3.46 6.17
CA THR A 61 14.00 -2.17 6.15
C THR A 61 13.10 -2.03 4.92
N VAL A 62 11.98 -1.34 5.10
CA VAL A 62 11.14 -0.81 4.01
C VAL A 62 11.13 0.70 4.14
N SER A 63 11.45 1.39 3.05
CA SER A 63 11.45 2.85 3.00
C SER A 63 10.60 3.40 1.87
N GLU A 64 10.03 4.57 2.09
CA GLU A 64 9.30 5.37 1.11
C GLU A 64 10.03 6.71 0.99
N ASP A 65 10.45 7.07 -0.23
CA ASP A 65 11.20 8.30 -0.52
C ASP A 65 12.40 8.55 0.42
N GLY A 66 13.11 7.47 0.78
CA GLY A 66 14.30 7.51 1.64
C GLY A 66 14.01 7.50 3.14
N VAL A 67 12.74 7.59 3.54
CA VAL A 67 12.31 7.51 4.94
C VAL A 67 11.97 6.06 5.28
N ILE A 68 12.58 5.49 6.32
CA ILE A 68 12.26 4.14 6.80
C ILE A 68 10.85 4.18 7.42
N ILE A 69 9.91 3.47 6.80
CA ILE A 69 8.52 3.33 7.26
C ILE A 69 8.29 2.01 8.00
N SER A 70 9.18 1.03 7.84
CA SER A 70 9.16 -0.20 8.62
C SER A 70 10.56 -0.78 8.75
N LYS A 71 10.87 -1.37 9.90
CA LYS A 71 12.13 -2.07 10.15
C LYS A 71 11.90 -3.25 11.09
N GLY A 72 12.78 -4.24 11.05
CA GLY A 72 12.94 -5.31 12.06
C GLY A 72 11.70 -5.72 12.87
N GLU A 73 11.42 -4.96 13.93
CA GLU A 73 10.32 -5.15 14.87
C GLU A 73 8.90 -4.96 14.33
N ASP A 74 8.73 -4.25 13.20
CA ASP A 74 7.44 -3.96 12.56
C ASP A 74 6.95 -5.13 11.69
N PHE A 75 7.84 -6.07 11.39
CA PHE A 75 7.51 -7.26 10.62
C PHE A 75 6.76 -8.28 11.49
N SER A 76 5.98 -9.12 10.81
CA SER A 76 5.33 -10.29 11.39
C SER A 76 5.81 -11.55 10.67
N PRO A 77 6.51 -12.48 11.36
CA PRO A 77 7.04 -12.33 12.71
C PRO A 77 8.07 -11.19 12.82
N LYS A 78 8.36 -10.72 14.04
CA LYS A 78 9.45 -9.77 14.28
C LYS A 78 10.74 -10.35 13.70
N PHE A 79 11.57 -9.48 13.11
CA PHE A 79 12.76 -9.95 12.42
C PHE A 79 13.63 -10.83 13.31
N ASN A 80 13.97 -12.01 12.79
CA ASN A 80 14.87 -12.96 13.40
C ASN A 80 15.63 -13.64 12.28
N ARG A 81 16.96 -13.45 12.20
CA ARG A 81 17.81 -13.97 11.12
C ARG A 81 17.63 -15.46 10.77
N ALA A 82 17.10 -16.29 11.67
CA ALA A 82 16.81 -17.70 11.42
C ALA A 82 15.51 -17.95 10.62
N MET A 83 14.65 -16.92 10.49
CA MET A 83 13.41 -16.98 9.73
C MET A 83 13.60 -16.41 8.32
N MET A 84 12.88 -17.01 7.36
CA MET A 84 13.01 -16.68 5.93
C MET A 84 11.76 -16.03 5.35
N ASN A 85 10.68 -15.88 6.13
CA ASN A 85 9.41 -15.34 5.65
C ASN A 85 8.90 -14.26 6.60
N TYR A 86 8.56 -13.11 6.05
CA TYR A 86 8.11 -11.94 6.81
C TYR A 86 6.95 -11.27 6.11
N THR A 87 6.03 -10.71 6.88
CA THR A 87 4.96 -9.85 6.40
C THR A 87 5.07 -8.47 7.01
N VAL A 88 4.79 -7.43 6.24
CA VAL A 88 4.69 -6.05 6.72
C VAL A 88 3.54 -5.34 6.02
N LYS A 89 2.92 -4.38 6.70
CA LYS A 89 1.81 -3.59 6.13
C LYS A 89 2.31 -2.18 5.78
N VAL A 90 1.80 -1.64 4.69
CA VAL A 90 2.00 -0.25 4.28
C VAL A 90 0.67 0.38 3.90
N SER A 91 0.60 1.71 3.99
CA SER A 91 -0.62 2.46 3.73
C SER A 91 -1.11 2.31 2.28
N SER A 92 -2.40 2.57 2.04
CA SER A 92 -2.96 2.58 0.69
C SER A 92 -2.37 3.67 -0.21
N ALA A 93 -1.83 4.75 0.38
CA ALA A 93 -1.23 5.86 -0.35
C ALA A 93 0.17 5.53 -0.92
N THR A 94 0.84 4.50 -0.39
CA THR A 94 2.22 4.16 -0.75
C THR A 94 2.30 3.57 -2.15
N ASP A 95 2.84 4.30 -3.14
CA ASP A 95 2.96 3.83 -4.53
C ASP A 95 4.14 2.86 -4.74
N LYS A 96 5.28 3.18 -4.13
CA LYS A 96 6.52 2.43 -4.27
C LYS A 96 7.29 2.40 -2.97
N VAL A 97 8.11 1.38 -2.79
CA VAL A 97 8.99 1.25 -1.64
C VAL A 97 10.34 0.71 -2.05
N LEU A 98 11.37 1.06 -1.28
CA LEU A 98 12.67 0.44 -1.31
C LEU A 98 12.78 -0.57 -0.18
N VAL A 99 13.05 -1.83 -0.51
CA VAL A 99 13.25 -2.92 0.46
C VAL A 99 14.72 -3.27 0.50
N GLN A 100 15.33 -3.20 1.68
CA GLN A 100 16.77 -3.45 1.85
C GLN A 100 17.04 -4.43 2.98
N GLY A 101 18.07 -5.24 2.80
CA GLY A 101 18.67 -6.05 3.86
C GLY A 101 19.92 -5.38 4.39
N VAL A 102 20.03 -5.23 5.71
CA VAL A 102 21.29 -4.79 6.34
C VAL A 102 22.08 -6.05 6.65
N PRO A 103 23.25 -6.28 6.04
CA PRO A 103 24.05 -7.47 6.31
C PRO A 103 24.57 -7.47 7.76
N GLN A 104 24.66 -8.64 8.39
CA GLN A 104 25.25 -8.76 9.73
C GLN A 104 26.77 -8.52 9.71
N VAL A 105 27.43 -8.94 8.62
CA VAL A 105 28.85 -8.66 8.37
C VAL A 105 29.00 -7.93 7.03
N GLU A 106 29.81 -6.89 6.98
CA GLU A 106 29.92 -5.99 5.80
C GLU A 106 30.29 -6.71 4.50
N THR A 107 30.92 -7.89 4.59
CA THR A 107 31.30 -8.69 3.43
C THR A 107 30.14 -9.42 2.77
N THR A 108 28.98 -9.56 3.42
CA THR A 108 27.81 -10.24 2.85
C THR A 108 27.24 -9.41 1.70
N LEU A 109 27.10 -10.02 0.52
CA LEU A 109 26.48 -9.39 -0.62
C LEU A 109 24.96 -9.54 -0.54
N VAL A 110 24.22 -8.45 -0.66
CA VAL A 110 22.76 -8.49 -0.64
C VAL A 110 22.22 -7.98 -1.97
N SER A 111 21.26 -8.71 -2.53
CA SER A 111 20.52 -8.30 -3.73
C SER A 111 19.02 -8.50 -3.52
N GLY A 112 18.21 -7.64 -4.11
CA GLY A 112 16.76 -7.76 -4.09
C GLY A 112 16.19 -8.15 -5.45
N SER A 113 15.04 -8.81 -5.44
CA SER A 113 14.24 -9.07 -6.64
C SER A 113 12.75 -9.04 -6.33
N SER A 114 11.96 -8.59 -7.30
CA SER A 114 10.50 -8.58 -7.25
C SER A 114 9.93 -8.71 -8.66
N ALA A 115 8.71 -9.24 -8.78
CA ALA A 115 8.00 -9.27 -10.07
C ALA A 115 7.61 -7.87 -10.56
N ASN A 116 7.52 -6.88 -9.65
CA ASN A 116 7.22 -5.48 -9.96
C ASN A 116 8.43 -4.57 -9.67
N ASP A 117 9.65 -5.08 -9.87
CA ASP A 117 10.89 -4.30 -9.80
C ASP A 117 10.81 -3.10 -10.77
N THR A 118 11.21 -1.91 -10.31
CA THR A 118 11.25 -0.69 -11.13
C THR A 118 12.47 -0.65 -12.06
N GLY A 119 13.39 -1.60 -11.94
CA GLY A 119 14.67 -1.64 -12.65
C GLY A 119 15.77 -0.81 -11.97
N ASN A 120 15.43 -0.08 -10.90
CA ASN A 120 16.39 0.64 -10.09
C ASN A 120 17.06 -0.32 -9.09
N LYS A 121 18.29 -0.74 -9.40
CA LYS A 121 19.09 -1.52 -8.47
C LYS A 121 19.55 -0.65 -7.31
N ALA A 122 18.93 -0.84 -6.15
CA ALA A 122 19.37 -0.23 -4.92
C ALA A 122 20.50 -1.05 -4.28
N THR A 123 21.40 -0.38 -3.57
CA THR A 123 22.40 -1.06 -2.75
C THR A 123 21.70 -1.95 -1.72
N ASN A 124 22.05 -3.23 -1.69
CA ASN A 124 21.52 -4.22 -0.76
C ASN A 124 19.99 -4.39 -0.79
N GLY A 125 19.35 -4.14 -1.93
CA GLY A 125 17.89 -4.17 -2.01
C GLY A 125 17.31 -4.06 -3.41
N VAL A 126 16.03 -3.70 -3.45
CA VAL A 126 15.25 -3.49 -4.68
C VAL A 126 14.14 -2.47 -4.43
N GLU A 127 13.93 -1.56 -5.39
CA GLU A 127 12.76 -0.67 -5.40
C GLU A 127 11.60 -1.38 -6.12
N VAL A 128 10.42 -1.33 -5.52
CA VAL A 128 9.25 -2.10 -5.96
C VAL A 128 8.05 -1.19 -6.05
N LYS A 129 7.39 -1.18 -7.21
CA LYS A 129 6.08 -0.56 -7.36
C LYS A 129 5.01 -1.48 -6.77
N LEU A 130 4.20 -0.94 -5.87
CA LEU A 130 3.22 -1.72 -5.12
C LEU A 130 1.85 -1.68 -5.78
N LYS A 131 1.24 -2.87 -5.89
CA LYS A 131 -0.17 -3.05 -6.21
C LYS A 131 -0.97 -3.20 -4.92
N PRO A 132 -2.25 -2.79 -4.86
CA PRO A 132 -3.09 -3.08 -3.71
C PRO A 132 -3.08 -4.59 -3.36
N GLY A 133 -3.02 -4.91 -2.08
CA GLY A 133 -2.89 -6.27 -1.58
C GLY A 133 -1.44 -6.74 -1.43
N MET A 134 -1.21 -8.04 -1.64
CA MET A 134 0.07 -8.70 -1.41
C MET A 134 1.08 -8.42 -2.53
N ASN A 135 2.27 -7.95 -2.15
CA ASN A 135 3.43 -7.79 -3.02
C ASN A 135 4.59 -8.60 -2.43
N THR A 136 5.30 -9.36 -3.26
CA THR A 136 6.39 -10.22 -2.76
C THR A 136 7.74 -9.71 -3.22
N VAL A 137 8.68 -9.62 -2.27
CA VAL A 137 10.09 -9.28 -2.50
C VAL A 137 10.96 -10.39 -1.96
N LYS A 138 12.05 -10.71 -2.67
CA LYS A 138 13.08 -11.63 -2.18
C LYS A 138 14.40 -10.90 -2.05
N LEU A 139 14.97 -10.95 -0.85
CA LEU A 139 16.35 -10.53 -0.60
C LEU A 139 17.24 -11.77 -0.54
N MET A 140 18.25 -11.82 -1.40
CA MET A 140 19.27 -12.85 -1.43
C MET A 140 20.52 -12.29 -0.77
N ALA A 141 20.86 -12.84 0.41
CA ALA A 141 22.10 -12.56 1.11
C ALA A 141 23.08 -13.70 0.80
N THR A 142 24.24 -13.37 0.23
CA THR A 142 25.25 -14.33 -0.21
C THR A 142 26.52 -14.12 0.58
N GLU A 143 26.94 -15.19 1.24
CA GLU A 143 28.25 -15.29 1.88
C GLU A 143 29.33 -15.45 0.79
N VAL A 144 30.43 -14.70 0.90
CA VAL A 144 31.35 -14.47 -0.23
C VAL A 144 32.41 -15.56 -0.45
N HIS A 145 32.66 -16.45 0.52
CA HIS A 145 33.72 -17.45 0.40
C HIS A 145 33.22 -18.82 -0.02
N GLU A 146 32.18 -19.33 0.63
CA GLU A 146 31.57 -20.62 0.30
C GLU A 146 30.37 -20.47 -0.63
N GLY A 147 29.84 -19.25 -0.79
CA GLY A 147 28.71 -18.96 -1.67
C GLY A 147 27.37 -19.33 -1.07
N ASN A 148 27.31 -19.57 0.25
CA ASN A 148 26.07 -19.93 0.93
C ASN A 148 25.04 -18.79 0.81
N VAL A 149 23.82 -19.10 0.37
CA VAL A 149 22.77 -18.09 0.12
C VAL A 149 21.61 -18.26 1.09
N ALA A 150 21.25 -17.18 1.79
CA ALA A 150 20.01 -17.07 2.55
C ALA A 150 19.02 -16.21 1.76
N ILE A 151 17.78 -16.71 1.62
CA ILE A 151 16.72 -16.03 0.85
C ILE A 151 15.61 -15.62 1.80
N TYR A 152 15.53 -14.32 2.08
CA TYR A 152 14.48 -13.72 2.87
C TYR A 152 13.34 -13.30 1.95
N THR A 153 12.15 -13.85 2.16
CA THR A 153 10.92 -13.53 1.43
C THR A 153 10.07 -12.58 2.25
N ILE A 154 9.75 -11.43 1.67
CA ILE A 154 9.00 -10.35 2.30
C ILE A 154 7.69 -10.17 1.55
N SER A 155 6.57 -10.38 2.24
CA SER A 155 5.22 -10.10 1.79
C SER A 155 4.78 -8.74 2.31
N ILE A 156 4.69 -7.76 1.41
CA ILE A 156 4.25 -6.40 1.70
C ILE A 156 2.75 -6.31 1.38
N PHE A 157 1.94 -6.11 2.41
CA PHE A 157 0.52 -5.81 2.27
C PHE A 157 0.32 -4.31 2.08
N LYS A 158 0.01 -3.88 0.86
CA LYS A 158 -0.50 -2.54 0.61
C LYS A 158 -2.00 -2.54 0.87
N GLU A 159 -2.45 -1.70 1.78
CA GLU A 159 -3.88 -1.56 2.08
C GLU A 159 -4.65 -1.04 0.87
N MET A 160 -5.92 -1.41 0.76
CA MET A 160 -6.86 -0.80 -0.19
C MET A 160 -7.33 0.53 0.38
N SER A 161 -7.60 1.52 -0.48
CA SER A 161 -8.06 2.83 0.01
C SER A 161 -9.46 2.75 0.60
N ASP A 162 -9.65 3.40 1.76
CA ASP A 162 -10.95 3.61 2.39
C ASP A 162 -11.62 4.92 1.95
N ASP A 163 -11.03 5.67 1.01
CA ASP A 163 -11.57 6.96 0.57
C ASP A 163 -12.77 6.77 -0.39
N ALA A 164 -13.94 7.19 0.08
CA ALA A 164 -15.19 7.18 -0.68
C ALA A 164 -15.54 8.57 -1.26
N SER A 165 -14.60 9.50 -1.37
CA SER A 165 -14.85 10.84 -1.88
C SER A 165 -14.72 10.93 -3.40
N LEU A 166 -15.39 11.93 -3.99
CA LEU A 166 -15.16 12.35 -5.38
C LEU A 166 -14.18 13.52 -5.44
N VAL A 167 -13.29 13.49 -6.44
CA VAL A 167 -12.47 14.65 -6.85
C VAL A 167 -13.16 15.46 -7.97
N GLY A 168 -14.10 14.83 -8.69
CA GLY A 168 -14.88 15.50 -9.73
C GLY A 168 -16.31 14.96 -9.83
N LEU A 169 -17.26 15.87 -10.08
CA LEU A 169 -18.65 15.54 -10.40
C LEU A 169 -19.12 16.54 -11.46
N ILE A 170 -19.29 16.08 -12.69
CA ILE A 170 -19.65 16.92 -13.83
C ILE A 170 -20.96 16.40 -14.42
N PRO A 171 -22.07 17.15 -14.27
CA PRO A 171 -23.30 16.83 -15.00
C PRO A 171 -23.13 17.20 -16.47
N PHE A 172 -23.75 16.43 -17.36
CA PHE A 172 -23.76 16.70 -18.79
C PHE A 172 -25.06 16.23 -19.43
N ARG A 173 -25.38 16.80 -20.60
CA ARG A 173 -26.43 16.29 -21.49
C ARG A 173 -25.80 15.77 -22.77
N GLU A 174 -26.46 14.81 -23.41
CA GLU A 174 -26.09 14.39 -24.76
C GLU A 174 -26.74 15.31 -25.78
N THR A 175 -25.96 15.81 -26.74
CA THR A 175 -26.46 16.61 -27.87
C THR A 175 -26.04 15.97 -29.19
N PRO A 176 -26.68 16.31 -30.33
CA PRO A 176 -26.22 15.85 -31.64
C PRO A 176 -24.75 16.21 -31.96
N SER A 177 -24.22 17.26 -31.33
CA SER A 177 -22.82 17.71 -31.44
C SER A 177 -21.87 17.05 -30.44
N GLY A 178 -22.35 16.16 -29.57
CA GLY A 178 -21.60 15.50 -28.49
C GLY A 178 -22.06 15.90 -27.08
N PRO A 179 -21.39 15.41 -26.02
CA PRO A 179 -21.75 15.72 -24.65
C PRO A 179 -21.47 17.19 -24.33
N GLU A 180 -22.47 17.88 -23.79
CA GLU A 180 -22.37 19.26 -23.31
C GLU A 180 -22.35 19.24 -21.78
N ASN A 181 -21.27 19.75 -21.18
CA ASN A 181 -21.17 19.90 -19.73
C ASN A 181 -22.15 20.95 -19.22
N LEU A 182 -22.80 20.63 -18.12
CA LEU A 182 -23.69 21.52 -17.39
C LEU A 182 -23.03 21.97 -16.10
N ASN A 183 -23.52 23.09 -15.56
CA ASN A 183 -23.09 23.60 -14.26
C ASN A 183 -24.17 23.32 -13.22
N PHE A 184 -23.73 23.08 -11.99
CA PHE A 184 -24.64 23.14 -10.85
C PHE A 184 -25.04 24.59 -10.58
N ASN A 185 -26.21 24.78 -9.99
CA ASN A 185 -26.69 26.11 -9.61
C ASN A 185 -25.79 26.76 -8.54
N GLU A 186 -25.12 25.93 -7.74
CA GLU A 186 -24.16 26.36 -6.72
C GLU A 186 -22.77 26.71 -7.29
N GLY A 187 -22.55 26.53 -8.60
CA GLY A 187 -21.28 26.76 -9.29
C GLY A 187 -20.44 25.49 -9.42
N SER A 188 -19.12 25.61 -9.22
CA SER A 188 -18.18 24.49 -9.35
C SER A 188 -18.40 23.41 -8.29
N PHE A 189 -18.01 22.18 -8.63
CA PHE A 189 -18.02 21.06 -7.69
C PHE A 189 -17.10 21.32 -6.47
N ASP A 190 -17.55 20.88 -5.30
CA ASP A 190 -16.84 20.99 -4.02
C ASP A 190 -16.91 19.63 -3.31
N PRO A 191 -15.80 18.88 -3.18
CA PRO A 191 -15.77 17.55 -2.58
C PRO A 191 -16.38 17.43 -1.17
N GLN A 192 -16.49 18.55 -0.44
CA GLN A 192 -17.05 18.61 0.90
C GLN A 192 -18.58 18.75 0.91
N LYS A 193 -19.20 19.17 -0.19
CA LYS A 193 -20.65 19.27 -0.32
C LYS A 193 -21.25 17.98 -0.87
N GLN A 194 -22.40 17.60 -0.33
CA GLN A 194 -23.14 16.40 -0.74
C GLN A 194 -24.44 16.71 -1.48
N HIS A 195 -24.88 17.96 -1.51
CA HIS A 195 -26.14 18.37 -2.11
C HIS A 195 -25.89 19.41 -3.18
N TYR A 196 -26.46 19.17 -4.35
CA TYR A 196 -26.39 20.05 -5.52
C TYR A 196 -27.77 20.17 -6.15
N SER A 197 -27.96 21.24 -6.91
CA SER A 197 -29.14 21.44 -7.73
C SER A 197 -28.78 21.81 -9.16
N ILE A 198 -29.62 21.42 -10.09
CA ILE A 198 -29.46 21.72 -11.51
C ILE A 198 -30.82 21.84 -12.19
N SER A 199 -30.96 22.80 -13.10
CA SER A 199 -32.14 22.94 -13.95
C SER A 199 -31.86 22.45 -15.37
N VAL A 200 -32.76 21.64 -15.90
CA VAL A 200 -32.66 21.05 -17.24
C VAL A 200 -33.89 21.42 -18.09
N GLY A 201 -33.73 21.36 -19.41
CA GLY A 201 -34.78 21.71 -20.37
C GLY A 201 -35.89 20.66 -20.43
N GLU A 202 -37.03 21.04 -21.01
CA GLU A 202 -38.23 20.18 -21.10
C GLU A 202 -37.98 18.88 -21.88
N HIS A 203 -37.05 18.92 -22.84
CA HIS A 203 -36.71 17.78 -23.70
C HIS A 203 -35.61 16.87 -23.13
N ASP A 204 -34.99 17.24 -22.01
CA ASP A 204 -33.96 16.40 -21.39
C ASP A 204 -34.63 15.21 -20.70
N SER A 205 -34.51 14.00 -21.27
CA SER A 205 -35.05 12.77 -20.68
C SER A 205 -34.11 12.09 -19.69
N LYS A 206 -32.84 12.52 -19.64
CA LYS A 206 -31.80 11.95 -18.78
C LYS A 206 -30.78 13.01 -18.38
N LEU A 207 -30.07 12.77 -17.29
CA LEU A 207 -28.89 13.52 -16.89
C LEU A 207 -27.66 12.60 -16.93
N GLY A 208 -26.69 12.95 -17.77
CA GLY A 208 -25.36 12.34 -17.72
C GLY A 208 -24.61 12.84 -16.49
N ILE A 209 -23.87 11.95 -15.84
CA ILE A 209 -23.02 12.31 -14.70
C ILE A 209 -21.66 11.64 -14.91
N ASN A 210 -20.61 12.45 -15.00
CA ASN A 210 -19.24 11.97 -14.92
C ASN A 210 -18.73 12.19 -13.48
N ALA A 211 -18.60 11.11 -12.72
CA ALA A 211 -18.18 11.13 -11.32
C ALA A 211 -16.80 10.47 -11.19
N THR A 212 -15.81 11.26 -10.78
CA THR A 212 -14.42 10.83 -10.64
C THR A 212 -14.09 10.65 -9.16
N PRO A 213 -13.92 9.40 -8.66
CA PRO A 213 -13.53 9.16 -7.27
C PRO A 213 -12.07 9.56 -7.01
N VAL A 214 -11.75 9.83 -5.74
CA VAL A 214 -10.36 10.07 -5.30
C VAL A 214 -9.53 8.79 -5.43
N SER A 215 -10.04 7.66 -4.93
CA SER A 215 -9.44 6.35 -5.21
C SER A 215 -9.92 5.86 -6.58
N PRO A 216 -9.02 5.59 -7.55
CA PRO A 216 -9.40 5.17 -8.90
C PRO A 216 -10.10 3.81 -8.93
N ASN A 217 -9.97 3.01 -7.86
CA ASN A 217 -10.60 1.70 -7.73
C ASN A 217 -11.88 1.74 -6.88
N ALA A 218 -12.30 2.91 -6.39
CA ALA A 218 -13.59 3.06 -5.71
C ALA A 218 -14.75 2.81 -6.69
N ARG A 219 -15.84 2.24 -6.18
CA ARG A 219 -17.04 1.94 -6.97
C ARG A 219 -18.01 3.10 -6.91
N VAL A 220 -18.42 3.60 -8.08
CA VAL A 220 -19.47 4.63 -8.20
C VAL A 220 -20.75 4.01 -8.78
N VAL A 221 -21.89 4.30 -8.15
CA VAL A 221 -23.23 3.90 -8.62
C VAL A 221 -24.11 5.13 -8.69
N ILE A 222 -24.63 5.42 -9.89
CA ILE A 222 -25.56 6.53 -10.13
C ILE A 222 -26.97 5.96 -10.32
N ARG A 223 -27.98 6.58 -9.70
CA ARG A 223 -29.39 6.20 -9.80
C ARG A 223 -30.28 7.42 -9.90
N GLY A 224 -31.45 7.25 -10.53
CA GLY A 224 -32.46 8.31 -10.68
C GLY A 224 -32.15 9.34 -11.77
N ASN A 225 -31.09 9.11 -12.57
CA ASN A 225 -30.68 10.02 -13.64
C ASN A 225 -31.37 9.75 -14.99
N GLU A 226 -32.11 8.65 -15.12
CA GLU A 226 -32.89 8.30 -16.31
C GLU A 226 -34.03 7.32 -15.95
N PRO A 227 -35.26 7.51 -16.46
CA PRO A 227 -35.74 8.73 -17.13
C PRO A 227 -36.00 9.86 -16.11
N LEU A 228 -35.83 11.11 -16.54
CA LEU A 228 -36.26 12.30 -15.79
C LEU A 228 -37.74 12.59 -16.06
N LEU A 229 -38.51 12.66 -14.97
CA LEU A 229 -39.90 13.11 -14.96
C LEU A 229 -39.96 14.64 -14.98
N ASN A 230 -41.08 15.20 -15.42
CA ASN A 230 -41.24 16.66 -15.36
C ASN A 230 -41.26 17.15 -13.90
N GLY A 231 -40.68 18.32 -13.65
CA GLY A 231 -40.49 18.86 -12.31
C GLY A 231 -39.28 18.25 -11.57
N LYS A 232 -39.42 18.06 -10.26
CA LYS A 232 -38.32 17.66 -9.38
C LYS A 232 -38.00 16.17 -9.47
N ASN A 233 -36.73 15.86 -9.71
CA ASN A 233 -36.15 14.52 -9.66
C ASN A 233 -34.99 14.49 -8.68
N MET A 234 -34.66 13.31 -8.17
CA MET A 234 -33.52 13.11 -7.28
C MET A 234 -32.57 12.10 -7.93
N VAL A 235 -31.35 12.56 -8.20
CA VAL A 235 -30.23 11.69 -8.63
C VAL A 235 -29.35 11.41 -7.41
N THR A 236 -29.05 10.14 -7.16
CA THR A 236 -28.14 9.72 -6.10
C THR A 236 -26.89 9.11 -6.69
N ILE A 237 -25.73 9.59 -6.25
CA ILE A 237 -24.41 9.07 -6.61
C ILE A 237 -23.79 8.48 -5.36
N VAL A 238 -23.69 7.16 -5.30
CA VAL A 238 -23.11 6.43 -4.18
C VAL A 238 -21.70 6.02 -4.55
N VAL A 239 -20.72 6.52 -3.81
CA VAL A 239 -19.32 6.11 -3.90
C VAL A 239 -19.05 5.14 -2.76
N THR A 240 -18.51 3.97 -3.09
CA THR A 240 -18.02 2.97 -2.13
C THR A 240 -16.52 2.91 -2.26
N SER A 241 -15.79 3.01 -1.14
CA SER A 241 -14.34 2.93 -1.09
C SER A 241 -13.82 1.63 -1.71
N GLU A 242 -12.55 1.62 -2.13
CA GLU A 242 -11.90 0.44 -2.75
C GLU A 242 -11.92 -0.78 -1.81
N ASP A 243 -11.67 -0.56 -0.52
CA ASP A 243 -11.72 -1.59 0.53
C ASP A 243 -13.16 -2.00 0.93
N ARG A 244 -14.16 -1.29 0.41
CA ARG A 244 -15.60 -1.47 0.67
C ARG A 244 -16.07 -1.19 2.10
N THR A 245 -15.25 -0.55 2.93
CA THR A 245 -15.60 -0.28 4.33
C THR A 245 -16.36 1.03 4.50
N LYS A 246 -16.24 1.98 3.57
CA LYS A 246 -16.88 3.30 3.63
C LYS A 246 -17.74 3.57 2.40
N THR A 247 -18.80 4.35 2.61
CA THR A 247 -19.63 4.89 1.53
C THR A 247 -19.88 6.37 1.74
N LYS A 248 -19.94 7.14 0.64
CA LYS A 248 -20.34 8.55 0.62
C LYS A 248 -21.37 8.74 -0.48
N THR A 249 -22.47 9.41 -0.16
CA THR A 249 -23.56 9.66 -1.11
C THR A 249 -23.61 11.15 -1.46
N TYR A 250 -23.70 11.46 -2.74
CA TYR A 250 -23.98 12.79 -3.27
C TYR A 250 -25.38 12.80 -3.88
N TYR A 251 -26.10 13.89 -3.68
CA TYR A 251 -27.48 14.10 -4.09
C TYR A 251 -27.55 15.28 -5.05
N VAL A 252 -28.16 15.06 -6.21
CA VAL A 252 -28.43 16.11 -7.20
C VAL A 252 -29.94 16.23 -7.38
N SER A 253 -30.49 17.34 -6.93
CA SER A 253 -31.89 17.71 -7.18
C SER A 253 -31.99 18.31 -8.58
N VAL A 254 -32.67 17.60 -9.48
CA VAL A 254 -32.84 18.03 -10.88
C VAL A 254 -34.22 18.63 -11.05
N ASP A 255 -34.30 19.90 -11.44
CA ASP A 255 -35.55 20.55 -11.81
C ASP A 255 -35.69 20.56 -13.33
N LYS A 256 -36.50 19.63 -13.85
CA LYS A 256 -36.81 19.55 -15.27
C LYS A 256 -37.98 20.46 -15.58
N LYS A 257 -37.78 21.42 -16.50
CA LYS A 257 -38.84 22.30 -16.96
C LYS A 257 -40.07 21.49 -17.39
N LEU A 258 -41.24 21.92 -16.90
CA LEU A 258 -42.52 21.44 -17.42
C LEU A 258 -42.60 21.80 -18.90
N SER A 259 -43.31 20.98 -19.67
CA SER A 259 -43.56 21.34 -21.06
C SER A 259 -44.62 22.42 -21.12
N ASP A 260 -44.33 23.47 -21.87
CA ASP A 260 -45.26 24.54 -22.17
C ASP A 260 -45.98 24.29 -23.53
N ASP A 261 -45.78 23.11 -24.12
CA ASP A 261 -46.36 22.73 -25.42
C ASP A 261 -47.87 22.45 -25.28
N THR A 262 -48.68 23.42 -25.72
CA THR A 262 -50.14 23.31 -25.80
C THR A 262 -50.63 22.74 -27.14
N SER A 263 -49.73 22.22 -27.98
CA SER A 263 -50.10 21.74 -29.31
C SER A 263 -51.04 20.52 -29.21
N PRO A 264 -52.20 20.54 -29.88
CA PRO A 264 -53.09 19.38 -29.87
C PRO A 264 -52.42 18.20 -30.60
N THR A 265 -52.48 17.02 -29.98
CA THR A 265 -51.93 15.77 -30.54
C THR A 265 -52.66 15.32 -31.83
N SER A 266 -53.86 15.85 -32.08
CA SER A 266 -54.55 15.76 -33.36
C SER A 266 -55.64 16.84 -33.45
N LEU A 267 -55.81 17.43 -34.63
CA LEU A 267 -56.95 18.28 -34.99
C LEU A 267 -57.82 17.52 -35.99
N SER A 268 -59.09 17.28 -35.65
CA SER A 268 -60.09 16.78 -36.59
C SER A 268 -61.21 17.82 -36.74
N ALA A 269 -61.40 18.33 -37.96
CA ALA A 269 -62.54 19.16 -38.32
C ALA A 269 -63.58 18.29 -39.06
N SER A 270 -64.82 18.27 -38.56
CA SER A 270 -65.96 17.69 -39.27
C SER A 270 -66.82 18.81 -39.83
N MET A 271 -67.05 18.81 -41.14
CA MET A 271 -68.03 19.70 -41.76
C MET A 271 -69.40 19.00 -41.75
N GLU A 272 -70.39 19.56 -41.04
CA GLU A 272 -71.79 19.17 -41.25
C GLU A 272 -72.20 19.57 -42.67
N LYS A 273 -72.70 18.59 -43.44
CA LYS A 273 -73.24 18.85 -44.77
C LYS A 273 -74.45 19.79 -44.65
N PRO A 274 -74.59 20.80 -45.54
CA PRO A 274 -75.78 21.63 -45.54
C PRO A 274 -77.02 20.79 -45.84
N SER A 275 -78.04 20.93 -45.00
CA SER A 275 -79.36 20.34 -45.24
C SER A 275 -80.03 21.06 -46.40
N ILE A 276 -80.08 20.43 -47.57
CA ILE A 276 -80.85 20.95 -48.71
C ILE A 276 -82.32 20.56 -48.49
N HIS A 277 -83.16 21.54 -48.14
CA HIS A 277 -84.62 21.39 -48.31
C HIS A 277 -84.96 21.69 -49.77
N LEU A 278 -85.46 20.70 -50.51
CA LEU A 278 -86.17 20.96 -51.77
C LEU A 278 -87.60 21.41 -51.43
N ILE A 279 -88.01 22.50 -52.06
CA ILE A 279 -89.36 23.09 -52.00
C ILE A 279 -90.33 22.24 -52.81
#